data_AF-K3YRC1-F1
#
_entry.id   AF-K3YRC1-F1
#
_cell.length_a   1.000
_cell.length_b   1.000
_cell.length_c   1.000
_cell.angle_alpha   90.00
_cell.angle_beta   90.00
_cell.angle_gamma   90.00
#
_symmetry.space_group_name_H-M   'P 1'
#
loop_
_entity.id
_entity.type
_entity.pdbx_description
1 polymer ?
#
loop_
_entity_poly.entity_id
_entity_poly.type
_entity_poly.pdbx_seq_one_letter_code
_entity_poly.pdbx_strand_id
1 'polypeptide(L)'
;MILRRLVSLILDAARPRADATAAAHAAAVKAGHAADVFLSNHLIVSYAGSGLLEAARRVFDEMPRRNLVSWSALISCCARAGRPELALELFARMEGARPNEHVYASVARSCAALRALAAGAQVHAHAVKSGFLGASFVSNSIVSMYMKCGCFDQGYDVFATLAEPTVVSYNAVISGLAASSRPEKGLEMFRLMKLRGLRPDRFSYAAALGICCDLENPNIGAALHCDTIKIGLGVTAFVGNVILDMCSKHGTIAEAEQVFLSVEEKDAVTWNTYTAAHSRRGGHMEALKLIKDMLDTNVRPDNFTHASALAACAELSLIRHGRQVHCHLIRSREDADVAVGNAVISMYARCGHMVLAARAFDQLRRPNLCSWNTLVSGFSKQGHAKEAVEAFERMKEAGIAPDSVTFTGLLAACNHAGSVSQGMEYFSSMSGTYGVSPGAEHVSCVIDLLGRAGRLKEAEDIVLASAFRDDPVVLGSLLSASRVHGDTGVGERAAGRLLALGPATGSPYALLAHLNASGGRWDGAAGAWRMLRKDRAAARKKDAGRSVVDFG
;
A
#
# COMPACT_ATOMS: atom_id res chain seq x y z
N MET A 1 49.63 -22.43 17.84
CA MET A 1 49.87 -20.98 17.64
C MET A 1 49.28 -20.45 16.32
N ILE A 2 49.41 -21.20 15.22
CA ILE A 2 48.91 -20.81 13.87
C ILE A 2 47.38 -20.69 13.82
N LEU A 3 46.63 -21.67 14.36
CA LEU A 3 45.16 -21.64 14.37
C LEU A 3 44.58 -20.39 15.08
N ARG A 4 45.16 -20.01 16.23
CA ARG A 4 44.76 -18.79 16.97
C ARG A 4 45.06 -17.51 16.18
N ARG A 5 46.17 -17.46 15.42
CA ARG A 5 46.47 -16.32 14.55
C ARG A 5 45.52 -16.23 13.35
N LEU A 6 45.16 -17.35 12.74
CA LEU A 6 44.17 -17.39 11.65
C LEU A 6 42.78 -16.97 12.12
N VAL A 7 42.38 -17.40 13.32
CA VAL A 7 41.10 -16.97 13.92
C VAL A 7 41.16 -15.49 14.32
N SER A 8 42.28 -14.98 14.84
CA SER A 8 42.50 -13.53 15.09
C SER A 8 42.32 -12.73 13.80
N LEU A 9 42.92 -13.16 12.69
CA LEU A 9 42.77 -12.50 11.38
C LEU A 9 41.31 -12.44 10.89
N ILE A 10 40.46 -13.40 11.29
CA ILE A 10 39.03 -13.42 10.97
C ILE A 10 38.22 -12.54 11.94
N LEU A 11 38.65 -12.43 13.21
CA LEU A 11 37.94 -11.73 14.30
C LEU A 11 38.39 -10.28 14.54
N ASP A 12 39.58 -9.87 14.10
CA ASP A 12 40.18 -8.54 14.33
C ASP A 12 39.44 -7.39 13.59
N ALA A 13 38.41 -7.71 12.80
CA ALA A 13 37.57 -6.73 12.14
C ALA A 13 36.16 -6.71 12.77
N ALA A 14 35.74 -5.57 13.31
CA ALA A 14 34.38 -5.34 13.84
C ALA A 14 33.25 -5.63 12.81
N ARG A 15 33.59 -5.72 11.52
CA ARG A 15 32.82 -6.38 10.46
C ARG A 15 33.78 -7.19 9.58
N PRO A 16 33.51 -8.48 9.29
CA PRO A 16 34.37 -9.28 8.44
C PRO A 16 34.41 -8.68 7.02
N ARG A 17 35.61 -8.32 6.55
CA ARG A 17 35.85 -7.91 5.15
C ARG A 17 36.02 -9.17 4.32
N ALA A 18 35.28 -9.27 3.21
CA ALA A 18 35.30 -10.44 2.32
C ALA A 18 36.73 -10.86 1.91
N ASP A 19 37.59 -9.87 1.62
CA ASP A 19 38.98 -10.09 1.21
C ASP A 19 39.85 -10.66 2.33
N ALA A 20 39.65 -10.21 3.56
CA ALA A 20 40.37 -10.73 4.73
C ALA A 20 39.94 -12.15 5.06
N THR A 21 38.63 -12.44 4.97
CA THR A 21 38.09 -13.79 5.13
C THR A 21 38.63 -14.74 4.07
N ALA A 22 38.69 -14.30 2.81
CA ALA A 22 39.25 -15.08 1.72
C ALA A 22 40.76 -15.33 1.88
N ALA A 23 41.54 -14.33 2.30
CA ALA A 23 42.96 -14.48 2.58
C ALA A 23 43.22 -15.45 3.75
N ALA A 24 42.46 -15.34 4.84
CA ALA A 24 42.55 -16.27 5.97
C ALA A 24 42.15 -17.71 5.57
N HIS A 25 41.13 -17.86 4.74
CA HIS A 25 40.70 -19.16 4.21
C HIS A 25 41.79 -19.78 3.31
N ALA A 26 42.37 -19.01 2.37
CA ALA A 26 43.46 -19.49 1.53
C ALA A 26 44.71 -19.86 2.34
N ALA A 27 45.06 -19.08 3.37
CA ALA A 27 46.14 -19.39 4.29
C ALA A 27 45.88 -20.67 5.10
N ALA A 28 44.63 -20.89 5.53
CA ALA A 28 44.22 -22.11 6.22
C ALA A 28 44.35 -23.36 5.34
N VAL A 29 43.94 -23.27 4.07
CA VAL A 29 44.10 -24.35 3.08
C VAL A 29 45.58 -24.65 2.86
N LYS A 30 46.41 -23.62 2.63
CA LYS A 30 47.85 -23.77 2.41
C LYS A 30 48.58 -24.37 3.64
N ALA A 31 48.09 -24.07 4.84
CA ALA A 31 48.62 -24.61 6.10
C ALA A 31 48.08 -26.01 6.45
N GLY A 32 47.24 -26.63 5.60
CA GLY A 32 46.66 -27.95 5.85
C GLY A 32 45.57 -27.99 6.93
N HIS A 33 45.01 -26.84 7.30
CA HIS A 33 43.98 -26.71 8.33
C HIS A 33 42.55 -26.60 7.76
N ALA A 34 42.34 -26.90 6.48
CA ALA A 34 41.02 -26.83 5.83
C ALA A 34 39.96 -27.76 6.47
N ALA A 35 40.39 -28.88 7.06
CA ALA A 35 39.51 -29.85 7.72
C ALA A 35 39.17 -29.49 9.18
N ASP A 36 39.72 -28.40 9.73
CA ASP A 36 39.50 -28.01 11.12
C ASP A 36 38.07 -27.44 11.30
N VAL A 37 37.27 -28.12 12.13
CA VAL A 37 35.85 -27.78 12.35
C VAL A 37 35.69 -26.41 13.03
N PHE A 38 36.60 -26.04 13.92
CA PHE A 38 36.52 -24.77 14.64
C PHE A 38 36.79 -23.59 13.71
N LEU A 39 37.85 -23.67 12.91
CA LEU A 39 38.18 -22.67 11.90
C LEU A 39 37.09 -22.56 10.81
N SER A 40 36.56 -23.70 10.36
CA SER A 40 35.48 -23.75 9.36
C SER A 40 34.21 -23.06 9.85
N ASN A 41 33.84 -23.24 11.12
CA ASN A 41 32.69 -22.55 11.73
C ASN A 41 32.87 -21.02 11.74
N HIS A 42 34.08 -20.53 12.04
CA HIS A 42 34.40 -19.10 11.98
C HIS A 42 34.37 -18.56 10.54
N LEU A 43 34.86 -19.34 9.56
CA LEU A 43 34.78 -18.98 8.15
C LEU A 43 33.34 -18.87 7.66
N ILE A 44 32.45 -19.80 8.04
CA ILE A 44 31.02 -19.75 7.70
C ILE A 44 30.38 -18.45 8.18
N VAL A 45 30.55 -18.11 9.47
CA VAL A 45 29.98 -16.88 10.06
C VAL A 45 30.57 -15.64 9.39
N SER A 46 31.87 -15.65 9.11
CA SER A 46 32.58 -14.53 8.48
C SER A 46 32.11 -14.28 7.05
N TYR A 47 32.10 -15.31 6.19
CA TYR A 47 31.63 -15.20 4.81
C TYR A 47 30.16 -14.77 4.73
N ALA A 48 29.30 -15.36 5.56
CA ALA A 48 27.90 -14.97 5.62
C ALA A 48 27.73 -13.52 6.11
N GLY A 49 28.53 -13.08 7.09
CA GLY A 49 28.56 -11.70 7.58
C GLY A 49 29.00 -10.69 6.52
N SER A 50 29.82 -11.11 5.55
CA SER A 50 30.22 -10.31 4.39
C SER A 50 29.25 -10.40 3.19
N GLY A 51 28.10 -11.08 3.33
CA GLY A 51 27.12 -11.24 2.27
C GLY A 51 27.45 -12.33 1.23
N LEU A 52 28.53 -13.10 1.42
CA LEU A 52 28.97 -14.18 0.53
C LEU A 52 28.42 -15.53 1.00
N LEU A 53 27.10 -15.67 1.02
CA LEU A 53 26.44 -16.87 1.55
C LEU A 53 26.80 -18.15 0.77
N GLU A 54 26.99 -18.06 -0.55
CA GLU A 54 27.41 -19.19 -1.38
C GLU A 54 28.83 -19.69 -1.02
N ALA A 55 29.74 -18.77 -0.65
CA ALA A 55 31.07 -19.14 -0.16
C ALA A 55 30.99 -19.80 1.22
N ALA A 56 30.15 -19.27 2.12
CA ALA A 56 29.88 -19.90 3.41
C ALA A 56 29.30 -21.31 3.25
N ARG A 57 28.42 -21.51 2.26
CA ARG A 57 27.83 -22.81 1.93
C ARG A 57 28.88 -23.81 1.41
N ARG A 58 29.78 -23.38 0.53
CA ARG A 58 30.87 -24.23 0.04
C ARG A 58 31.78 -24.71 1.16
N VAL A 59 32.20 -23.80 2.06
CA VAL A 59 32.98 -24.17 3.24
C VAL A 59 32.27 -25.26 4.03
N PHE A 60 30.97 -25.10 4.28
CA PHE A 60 30.16 -26.09 5.00
C PHE A 60 30.03 -27.44 4.27
N ASP A 61 29.86 -27.43 2.95
CA ASP A 61 29.75 -28.66 2.14
C ASP A 61 31.09 -29.40 2.03
N GLU A 62 32.22 -28.70 2.11
CA GLU A 62 33.57 -29.28 2.11
C GLU A 62 34.01 -29.83 3.48
N MET A 63 33.30 -29.48 4.57
CA MET A 63 33.64 -29.97 5.92
C MET A 63 33.52 -31.50 6.03
N PRO A 64 34.60 -32.22 6.42
CA PRO A 64 34.57 -33.67 6.60
C PRO A 64 33.67 -34.12 7.77
N ARG A 65 33.56 -33.27 8.79
CA ARG A 65 32.72 -33.49 9.97
C ARG A 65 31.98 -32.21 10.30
N ARG A 66 30.66 -32.30 10.46
CA ARG A 66 29.79 -31.19 10.82
C ARG A 66 29.22 -31.44 12.20
N ASN A 67 29.29 -30.44 13.07
CA ASN A 67 28.68 -30.50 14.39
C ASN A 67 27.51 -29.52 14.48
N LEU A 68 26.82 -29.50 15.63
CA LEU A 68 25.69 -28.62 15.87
C LEU A 68 26.03 -27.13 15.66
N VAL A 69 27.27 -26.71 15.95
CA VAL A 69 27.71 -25.34 15.75
C VAL A 69 27.79 -25.00 14.26
N SER A 70 28.30 -25.92 13.42
CA SER A 70 28.34 -25.75 11.96
C SER A 70 26.93 -25.57 11.37
N TRP A 71 26.00 -26.45 11.75
CA TRP A 71 24.60 -26.40 11.30
C TRP A 71 23.89 -25.14 11.79
N SER A 72 23.99 -24.84 13.09
CA SER A 72 23.35 -23.67 13.69
C SER A 72 23.88 -22.37 13.08
N ALA A 73 25.19 -22.25 12.86
CA ALA A 73 25.78 -21.06 12.26
C ALA A 73 25.23 -20.82 10.85
N LEU A 74 25.27 -21.83 9.97
CA LEU A 74 24.83 -21.67 8.59
C LEU A 74 23.31 -21.40 8.50
N ILE A 75 22.49 -22.12 9.28
CA ILE A 75 21.03 -21.91 9.30
C ILE A 75 20.68 -20.49 9.77
N SER A 76 21.28 -20.03 10.88
CA SER A 76 21.05 -18.67 11.39
C SER A 76 21.52 -17.59 10.41
N CYS A 77 22.63 -17.83 9.72
CA CYS A 77 23.14 -16.96 8.67
C CYS A 77 22.19 -16.90 7.47
N CYS A 78 21.67 -18.04 6.98
CA CYS A 78 20.71 -18.08 5.88
C CYS A 78 19.42 -17.33 6.23
N ALA A 79 18.88 -17.56 7.43
CA ALA A 79 17.68 -16.90 7.92
C ALA A 79 17.86 -15.38 8.05
N ARG A 80 19.04 -14.90 8.44
CA ARG A 80 19.38 -13.46 8.51
C ARG A 80 19.66 -12.83 7.15
N ALA A 81 20.23 -13.59 6.21
CA ALA A 81 20.61 -13.11 4.87
C ALA A 81 19.43 -13.09 3.89
N GLY A 82 18.21 -13.39 4.33
CA GLY A 82 17.02 -13.38 3.48
C GLY A 82 16.95 -14.56 2.50
N ARG A 83 17.58 -15.70 2.82
CA ARG A 83 17.48 -16.96 2.06
C ARG A 83 16.77 -18.03 2.89
N PRO A 84 15.48 -17.84 3.22
CA PRO A 84 14.75 -18.69 4.15
C PRO A 84 14.54 -20.12 3.65
N GLU A 85 14.51 -20.35 2.33
CA GLU A 85 14.36 -21.67 1.72
C GLU A 85 15.55 -22.57 2.03
N LEU A 86 16.77 -22.01 1.90
CA LEU A 86 18.01 -22.71 2.19
C LEU A 86 18.12 -23.08 3.68
N ALA A 87 17.59 -22.21 4.56
CA ALA A 87 17.54 -22.50 6.00
C ALA A 87 16.62 -23.70 6.31
N LEU A 88 15.49 -23.83 5.61
CA LEU A 88 14.57 -24.96 5.76
C LEU A 88 15.15 -26.25 5.18
N GLU A 89 15.81 -26.17 4.03
CA GLU A 89 16.51 -27.31 3.42
C GLU A 89 17.61 -27.84 4.35
N LEU A 90 18.43 -26.93 4.90
CA LEU A 90 19.49 -27.28 5.85
C LEU A 90 18.93 -27.93 7.11
N PHE A 91 17.81 -27.43 7.65
CA PHE A 91 17.16 -28.02 8.81
C PHE A 91 16.66 -29.45 8.52
N ALA A 92 16.04 -29.68 7.35
CA ALA A 92 15.58 -31.00 6.94
C ALA A 92 16.75 -32.01 6.76
N ARG A 93 17.93 -31.52 6.39
CA ARG A 93 19.15 -32.32 6.17
C ARG A 93 20.00 -32.53 7.43
N MET A 94 19.58 -32.01 8.60
CA MET A 94 20.31 -32.20 9.85
C MET A 94 20.24 -33.66 10.30
N GLU A 95 21.21 -34.47 9.88
CA GLU A 95 21.36 -35.86 10.31
C GLU A 95 22.30 -35.97 11.53
N GLY A 96 21.91 -36.73 12.55
CA GLY A 96 22.74 -37.06 13.72
C GLY A 96 22.99 -35.92 14.73
N ALA A 97 22.67 -34.67 14.40
CA ALA A 97 22.78 -33.52 15.31
C ALA A 97 21.39 -33.06 15.80
N ARG A 98 21.15 -33.10 17.12
CA ARG A 98 19.91 -32.57 17.70
C ARG A 98 19.87 -31.04 17.56
N PRO A 99 18.81 -30.45 16.97
CA PRO A 99 18.67 -29.00 16.90
C PRO A 99 18.69 -28.37 18.28
N ASN A 100 19.34 -27.20 18.40
CA ASN A 100 19.27 -26.37 19.58
C ASN A 100 18.22 -25.25 19.41
N GLU A 101 18.05 -24.51 20.47
CA GLU A 101 17.21 -23.32 20.58
C GLU A 101 17.44 -22.29 19.46
N HIS A 102 18.70 -22.02 19.05
CA HIS A 102 19.01 -21.07 17.97
C HIS A 102 18.55 -21.56 16.59
N VAL A 103 18.67 -22.87 16.33
CA VAL A 103 18.17 -23.49 15.10
C VAL A 103 16.65 -23.32 15.03
N TYR A 104 15.90 -23.68 16.06
CA TYR A 104 14.43 -23.54 16.05
C TYR A 104 14.00 -22.09 15.82
N ALA A 105 14.60 -21.13 16.52
CA ALA A 105 14.26 -19.72 16.34
C ALA A 105 14.55 -19.21 14.91
N SER A 106 15.68 -19.64 14.33
CA SER A 106 16.08 -19.26 12.97
C SER A 106 15.16 -19.87 11.92
N VAL A 107 14.82 -21.15 12.06
CA VAL A 107 13.94 -21.88 11.14
C VAL A 107 12.50 -21.37 11.24
N ALA A 108 11.99 -21.11 12.45
CA ALA A 108 10.68 -20.50 12.64
C ALA A 108 10.59 -19.13 11.95
N ARG A 109 11.64 -18.31 12.04
CA ARG A 109 11.74 -17.02 11.32
C ARG A 109 11.72 -17.21 9.81
N SER A 110 12.41 -18.22 9.28
CA SER A 110 12.38 -18.56 7.85
C SER A 110 10.99 -19.01 7.39
N CYS A 111 10.31 -19.85 8.17
CA CYS A 111 8.91 -20.22 7.90
C CYS A 111 8.00 -18.97 7.86
N ALA A 112 8.20 -18.04 8.80
CA ALA A 112 7.44 -16.80 8.86
C ALA A 112 7.67 -15.91 7.63
N ALA A 113 8.91 -15.83 7.15
CA ALA A 113 9.28 -15.07 5.95
C ALA A 113 8.64 -15.67 4.68
N LEU A 114 8.56 -17.00 4.60
CA LEU A 114 7.96 -17.72 3.47
C LEU A 114 6.45 -17.91 3.58
N ARG A 115 5.84 -17.53 4.71
CA ARG A 115 4.46 -17.91 5.07
C ARG A 115 4.22 -19.43 4.96
N ALA A 116 5.25 -20.22 5.27
CA ALA A 116 5.24 -21.68 5.14
C ALA A 116 4.63 -22.34 6.40
N LEU A 117 3.30 -22.26 6.54
CA LEU A 117 2.58 -22.72 7.73
C LEU A 117 2.83 -24.21 8.04
N ALA A 118 2.79 -25.09 7.04
CA ALA A 118 2.96 -26.52 7.24
C ALA A 118 4.35 -26.87 7.80
N ALA A 119 5.41 -26.28 7.22
CA ALA A 119 6.77 -26.42 7.72
C ALA A 119 6.92 -25.81 9.12
N GLY A 120 6.32 -24.64 9.37
CA GLY A 120 6.30 -23.99 10.68
C GLY A 120 5.64 -24.86 11.77
N ALA A 121 4.52 -25.52 11.45
CA ALA A 121 3.84 -26.43 12.37
C ALA A 121 4.68 -27.68 12.68
N GLN A 122 5.40 -28.23 11.70
CA GLN A 122 6.33 -29.34 11.93
C GLN A 122 7.49 -28.92 12.86
N VAL A 123 8.05 -27.73 12.62
CA VAL A 123 9.12 -27.15 13.45
C VAL A 123 8.63 -26.93 14.89
N HIS A 124 7.41 -26.40 15.06
CA HIS A 124 6.79 -26.23 16.36
C HIS A 124 6.61 -27.58 17.08
N ALA A 125 6.03 -28.59 16.42
CA ALA A 125 5.86 -29.92 16.99
C ALA A 125 7.20 -30.57 17.38
N HIS A 126 8.24 -30.39 16.55
CA HIS A 126 9.59 -30.89 16.83
C HIS A 126 10.24 -30.16 18.02
N ALA A 127 10.05 -28.85 18.14
CA ALA A 127 10.51 -28.05 19.28
C ALA A 127 9.84 -28.49 20.60
N VAL A 128 8.53 -28.78 20.57
CA VAL A 128 7.77 -29.33 21.71
C VAL A 128 8.32 -30.68 22.13
N LYS A 129 8.46 -31.63 21.19
CA LYS A 129 9.02 -32.97 21.46
C LYS A 129 10.46 -32.92 22.00
N SER A 130 11.21 -31.90 21.62
CA SER A 130 12.60 -31.71 22.05
C SER A 130 12.73 -30.89 23.35
N GLY A 131 11.64 -30.41 23.94
CA GLY A 131 11.63 -29.67 25.20
C GLY A 131 12.07 -28.20 25.09
N PHE A 132 12.16 -27.62 23.89
CA PHE A 132 12.64 -26.25 23.69
C PHE A 132 11.56 -25.16 23.73
N LEU A 133 10.27 -25.53 23.88
CA LEU A 133 9.18 -24.55 23.99
C LEU A 133 9.21 -23.78 25.34
N GLY A 134 9.93 -24.28 26.35
CA GLY A 134 10.17 -23.52 27.58
C GLY A 134 11.10 -22.31 27.39
N ALA A 135 11.92 -22.30 26.34
CA ALA A 135 12.82 -21.20 26.05
C ALA A 135 12.06 -20.02 25.44
N SER A 136 11.98 -18.91 26.18
CA SER A 136 11.18 -17.73 25.82
C SER A 136 11.39 -17.26 24.37
N PHE A 137 12.63 -17.25 23.88
CA PHE A 137 12.92 -16.76 22.53
C PHE A 137 12.50 -17.72 21.40
N VAL A 138 12.51 -19.05 21.64
CA VAL A 138 12.04 -20.05 20.66
C VAL A 138 10.53 -19.90 20.51
N SER A 139 9.83 -19.82 21.64
CA SER A 139 8.39 -19.62 21.68
C SER A 139 7.97 -18.29 21.07
N ASN A 140 8.70 -17.20 21.33
CA ASN A 140 8.45 -15.91 20.65
C ASN A 140 8.62 -16.00 19.13
N SER A 141 9.60 -16.78 18.65
CA SER A 141 9.81 -17.00 17.22
C SER A 141 8.71 -17.85 16.59
N ILE A 142 8.18 -18.83 17.33
CA ILE A 142 7.03 -19.67 16.91
C ILE A 142 5.73 -18.87 16.91
N VAL A 143 5.47 -18.06 17.94
CA VAL A 143 4.33 -17.13 17.98
C VAL A 143 4.39 -16.20 16.77
N SER A 144 5.53 -15.53 16.55
CA SER A 144 5.71 -14.64 15.39
C SER A 144 5.50 -15.36 14.06
N MET A 145 5.91 -16.62 13.96
CA MET A 145 5.68 -17.46 12.77
C MET A 145 4.20 -17.67 12.50
N TYR A 146 3.43 -18.14 13.49
CA TYR A 146 1.99 -18.34 13.32
C TYR A 146 1.26 -17.03 12.99
N MET A 147 1.59 -15.95 13.70
CA MET A 147 1.01 -14.63 13.44
C MET A 147 1.25 -14.15 12.00
N LYS A 148 2.48 -14.30 11.47
CA LYS A 148 2.81 -13.91 10.09
C LYS A 148 2.22 -14.83 9.01
N CYS A 149 1.89 -16.07 9.38
CA CYS A 149 1.19 -17.02 8.50
C CYS A 149 -0.34 -16.82 8.52
N GLY A 150 -0.87 -15.88 9.31
CA GLY A 150 -2.32 -15.65 9.44
C GLY A 150 -3.05 -16.62 10.38
N CYS A 151 -2.31 -17.48 11.08
CA CYS A 151 -2.84 -18.46 12.03
C CYS A 151 -2.87 -17.89 13.45
N PHE A 152 -3.72 -16.88 13.65
CA PHE A 152 -3.73 -16.08 14.89
C PHE A 152 -4.12 -16.88 16.13
N ASP A 153 -5.06 -17.83 16.00
CA ASP A 153 -5.53 -18.63 17.13
C ASP A 153 -4.41 -19.57 17.62
N GLN A 154 -3.70 -20.28 16.72
CA GLN A 154 -2.53 -21.10 17.10
C GLN A 154 -1.38 -20.25 17.66
N GLY A 155 -1.17 -19.05 17.12
CA GLY A 155 -0.18 -18.11 17.66
C GLY A 155 -0.52 -17.67 19.09
N TYR A 156 -1.80 -17.43 19.38
CA TYR A 156 -2.30 -17.12 20.71
C TYR A 156 -2.20 -18.31 21.66
N ASP A 157 -2.50 -19.53 21.22
CA ASP A 157 -2.38 -20.74 22.04
C ASP A 157 -0.94 -20.93 22.52
N VAL A 158 0.05 -20.79 21.62
CA VAL A 158 1.47 -20.86 21.99
C VAL A 158 1.81 -19.74 22.98
N PHE A 159 1.33 -18.52 22.75
CA PHE A 159 1.54 -17.41 23.70
C PHE A 159 0.93 -17.70 25.08
N ALA A 160 -0.25 -18.30 25.14
CA ALA A 160 -0.95 -18.63 26.39
C ALA A 160 -0.22 -19.69 27.21
N THR A 161 0.59 -20.55 26.57
CA THR A 161 1.44 -21.53 27.27
C THR A 161 2.71 -20.95 27.90
N LEU A 162 3.05 -19.68 27.62
CA LEU A 162 4.23 -19.03 28.16
C LEU A 162 4.06 -18.74 29.66
N ALA A 163 4.92 -19.32 30.50
CA ALA A 163 4.94 -19.06 31.93
C ALA A 163 5.24 -17.58 32.26
N GLU A 164 6.20 -16.98 31.56
CA GLU A 164 6.59 -15.58 31.69
C GLU A 164 6.62 -14.88 30.32
N PRO A 165 5.48 -14.36 29.84
CA PRO A 165 5.44 -13.58 28.61
C PRO A 165 6.27 -12.31 28.74
N THR A 166 7.14 -12.05 27.77
CA THR A 166 8.01 -10.86 27.71
C THR A 166 7.43 -9.78 26.82
N VAL A 167 8.03 -8.58 26.83
CA VAL A 167 7.70 -7.49 25.88
C VAL A 167 7.72 -8.00 24.43
N VAL A 168 8.71 -8.82 24.07
CA VAL A 168 8.84 -9.41 22.73
C VAL A 168 7.69 -10.36 22.40
N SER A 169 7.25 -11.16 23.37
CA SER A 169 6.11 -12.07 23.24
C SER A 169 4.82 -11.31 22.93
N TYR A 170 4.55 -10.23 23.69
CA TYR A 170 3.39 -9.38 23.47
C TYR A 170 3.47 -8.65 22.13
N ASN A 171 4.63 -8.08 21.78
CA ASN A 171 4.80 -7.38 20.50
C ASN A 171 4.52 -8.30 19.31
N ALA A 172 4.96 -9.57 19.36
CA ALA A 172 4.67 -10.54 18.31
C ALA A 172 3.16 -10.78 18.13
N VAL A 173 2.41 -10.89 19.24
CA VAL A 173 0.95 -11.09 19.21
C VAL A 173 0.23 -9.82 18.75
N ILE A 174 0.59 -8.65 19.29
CA ILE A 174 -0.05 -7.36 18.96
C ILE A 174 0.13 -7.05 17.47
N SER A 175 1.35 -7.15 16.94
CA SER A 175 1.62 -6.92 15.51
C SER A 175 0.93 -7.95 14.62
N GLY A 176 0.81 -9.20 15.08
CA GLY A 176 0.06 -10.23 14.37
C GLY A 176 -1.43 -9.91 14.27
N LEU A 177 -2.05 -9.55 15.39
CA LEU A 177 -3.46 -9.20 15.45
C LEU A 177 -3.77 -7.91 14.69
N ALA A 178 -2.82 -6.96 14.61
CA ALA A 178 -2.95 -5.76 13.80
C ALA A 178 -3.18 -6.08 12.32
N ALA A 179 -2.50 -7.09 11.79
CA ALA A 179 -2.66 -7.54 10.40
C ALA A 179 -3.83 -8.53 10.20
N SER A 180 -4.66 -8.75 11.23
CA SER A 180 -5.78 -9.70 11.22
C SER A 180 -7.13 -9.00 11.09
N SER A 181 -8.20 -9.77 10.89
CA SER A 181 -9.59 -9.26 10.96
C SER A 181 -10.05 -8.94 12.39
N ARG A 182 -9.17 -8.98 13.40
CA ARG A 182 -9.48 -8.76 14.83
C ARG A 182 -8.50 -7.75 15.49
N PRO A 183 -8.33 -6.54 14.95
CA PRO A 183 -7.38 -5.54 15.45
C PRO A 183 -7.60 -5.15 16.92
N GLU A 184 -8.85 -5.17 17.41
CA GLU A 184 -9.22 -4.77 18.78
C GLU A 184 -8.55 -5.66 19.83
N LYS A 185 -8.44 -6.96 19.55
CA LYS A 185 -7.73 -7.90 20.44
C LYS A 185 -6.25 -7.53 20.60
N GLY A 186 -5.63 -6.93 19.58
CA GLY A 186 -4.26 -6.43 19.68
C GLY A 186 -4.13 -5.33 20.74
N LEU A 187 -5.10 -4.42 20.82
CA LEU A 187 -5.14 -3.37 21.85
C LEU A 187 -5.43 -3.93 23.24
N GLU A 188 -6.26 -4.97 23.35
CA GLU A 188 -6.47 -5.71 24.61
C GLU A 188 -5.17 -6.35 25.11
N MET A 189 -4.40 -6.97 24.22
CA MET A 189 -3.09 -7.54 24.56
C MET A 189 -2.09 -6.47 25.01
N PHE A 190 -2.10 -5.29 24.39
CA PHE A 190 -1.29 -4.15 24.83
C PHE A 190 -1.69 -3.66 26.23
N ARG A 191 -2.99 -3.59 26.53
CA ARG A 191 -3.47 -3.24 27.89
C ARG A 191 -3.07 -4.31 28.91
N LEU A 192 -3.21 -5.59 28.56
CA LEU A 192 -2.82 -6.71 29.42
C LEU A 192 -1.32 -6.68 29.74
N MET A 193 -0.48 -6.34 28.76
CA MET A 193 0.96 -6.14 28.95
C MET A 193 1.25 -5.09 30.04
N LYS A 194 0.59 -3.91 29.97
CA LYS A 194 0.72 -2.85 30.98
C LYS A 194 0.20 -3.30 32.35
N LEU A 195 -0.94 -4.00 32.39
CA LEU A 195 -1.54 -4.52 33.64
C LEU A 195 -0.64 -5.53 34.34
N ARG A 196 0.17 -6.30 33.59
CA ARG A 196 1.20 -7.19 34.15
C ARG A 196 2.49 -6.48 34.56
N GLY A 197 2.53 -5.15 34.53
CA GLY A 197 3.68 -4.35 34.95
C GLY A 197 4.84 -4.33 33.95
N LEU A 198 4.67 -4.89 32.75
CA LEU A 198 5.68 -4.80 31.69
C LEU A 198 5.66 -3.39 31.09
N ARG A 199 6.84 -2.79 30.92
CA ARG A 199 6.98 -1.47 30.28
C ARG A 199 6.94 -1.63 28.76
N PRO A 200 5.94 -1.07 28.06
CA PRO A 200 5.90 -1.10 26.60
C PRO A 200 7.08 -0.33 26.01
N ASP A 201 7.69 -0.88 24.97
CA ASP A 201 8.81 -0.26 24.25
C ASP A 201 8.34 0.41 22.95
N ARG A 202 9.29 0.95 22.18
CA ARG A 202 8.99 1.58 20.88
C ARG A 202 8.26 0.66 19.90
N PHE A 203 8.50 -0.66 19.96
CA PHE A 203 7.84 -1.63 19.09
C PHE A 203 6.43 -1.92 19.58
N SER A 204 6.21 -1.98 20.90
CA SER A 204 4.89 -2.10 21.49
C SER A 204 3.98 -0.94 21.08
N TYR A 205 4.47 0.31 21.20
CA TYR A 205 3.70 1.49 20.82
C TYR A 205 3.48 1.59 19.31
N ALA A 206 4.50 1.32 18.48
CA ALA A 206 4.33 1.32 17.04
C ALA A 206 3.25 0.31 16.59
N ALA A 207 3.22 -0.89 17.18
CA ALA A 207 2.20 -1.89 16.87
C ALA A 207 0.80 -1.46 17.34
N ALA A 208 0.67 -0.95 18.56
CA ALA A 208 -0.62 -0.52 19.12
C ALA A 208 -1.18 0.74 18.40
N LEU A 209 -0.34 1.72 18.09
CA LEU A 209 -0.74 2.90 17.33
C LEU A 209 -1.07 2.56 15.87
N GLY A 210 -0.34 1.62 15.26
CA GLY A 210 -0.64 1.12 13.93
C GLY A 210 -2.06 0.52 13.84
N ILE A 211 -2.49 -0.21 14.88
CA ILE A 211 -3.88 -0.68 14.98
C ILE A 211 -4.87 0.49 14.98
N CYS A 212 -4.56 1.58 15.68
CA CYS A 212 -5.40 2.78 15.70
C CYS A 212 -5.39 3.57 14.38
N CYS A 213 -4.43 3.35 13.48
CA CYS A 213 -4.48 3.91 12.12
C CYS A 213 -5.58 3.26 11.27
N ASP A 214 -5.94 2.01 11.56
CA ASP A 214 -6.91 1.23 10.77
C ASP A 214 -8.30 1.20 11.42
N LEU A 215 -8.39 1.48 12.73
CA LEU A 215 -9.65 1.59 13.46
C LEU A 215 -10.19 3.03 13.44
N GLU A 216 -11.47 3.20 13.13
CA GLU A 216 -12.20 4.49 13.21
C GLU A 216 -12.49 4.94 14.67
N ASN A 217 -11.54 4.75 15.59
CA ASN A 217 -11.66 5.16 16.99
C ASN A 217 -10.50 6.07 17.43
N PRO A 218 -10.64 7.39 17.20
CA PRO A 218 -9.56 8.35 17.46
C PRO A 218 -9.18 8.48 18.95
N ASN A 219 -10.10 8.14 19.86
CA ASN A 219 -9.89 8.33 21.30
C ASN A 219 -8.77 7.43 21.86
N ILE A 220 -8.67 6.19 21.39
CA ILE A 220 -7.61 5.27 21.83
C ILE A 220 -6.26 5.72 21.27
N GLY A 221 -6.23 6.15 20.00
CA GLY A 221 -5.03 6.71 19.37
C GLY A 221 -4.50 7.93 20.11
N ALA A 222 -5.38 8.87 20.49
CA ALA A 222 -5.01 10.05 21.28
C ALA A 222 -4.45 9.69 22.66
N ALA A 223 -5.06 8.72 23.36
CA ALA A 223 -4.56 8.25 24.65
C ALA A 223 -3.17 7.62 24.54
N LEU A 224 -2.94 6.78 23.53
CA LEU A 224 -1.62 6.18 23.25
C LEU A 224 -0.59 7.24 22.85
N HIS A 225 -0.97 8.23 22.05
CA HIS A 225 -0.10 9.36 21.72
C HIS A 225 0.35 10.11 22.99
N CYS A 226 -0.58 10.50 23.86
CA CYS A 226 -0.25 11.11 25.15
C CYS A 226 0.70 10.26 26.00
N ASP A 227 0.49 8.94 26.02
CA ASP A 227 1.38 8.01 26.72
C ASP A 227 2.79 8.00 26.11
N THR A 228 2.94 8.05 24.77
CA THR A 228 4.27 8.13 24.12
C THR A 228 5.02 9.42 24.41
N ILE A 229 4.30 10.55 24.60
CA ILE A 229 4.90 11.82 25.00
C ILE A 229 5.46 11.71 26.42
N LYS A 230 4.69 11.16 27.37
CA LYS A 230 5.10 11.02 28.78
C LYS A 230 6.37 10.20 28.97
N ILE A 231 6.62 9.23 28.09
CA ILE A 231 7.81 8.37 28.13
C ILE A 231 8.92 8.81 27.16
N GLY A 232 8.74 9.91 26.44
CA GLY A 232 9.73 10.45 25.50
C GLY A 232 9.93 9.64 24.23
N LEU A 233 8.98 8.79 23.81
CA LEU A 233 9.08 8.04 22.56
C LEU A 233 8.58 8.84 21.34
N GLY A 234 7.69 9.82 21.56
CA GLY A 234 7.09 10.62 20.48
C GLY A 234 8.09 11.47 19.67
N VAL A 235 9.25 11.81 20.25
CA VAL A 235 10.30 12.61 19.58
C VAL A 235 11.12 11.80 18.56
N THR A 236 11.04 10.47 18.62
CA THR A 236 11.80 9.60 17.72
C THR A 236 11.07 9.43 16.39
N ALA A 237 11.78 9.47 15.25
CA ALA A 237 11.16 9.26 13.93
C ALA A 237 10.39 7.93 13.86
N PHE A 238 10.89 6.87 14.50
CA PHE A 238 10.27 5.54 14.46
C PHE A 238 8.83 5.53 15.00
N VAL A 239 8.58 6.12 16.17
CA VAL A 239 7.22 6.19 16.76
C VAL A 239 6.47 7.41 16.24
N GLY A 240 7.16 8.55 16.07
CA GLY A 240 6.61 9.79 15.54
C GLY A 240 5.97 9.62 14.17
N ASN A 241 6.58 8.85 13.26
CA ASN A 241 6.01 8.56 11.93
C ASN A 241 4.69 7.78 12.01
N VAL A 242 4.56 6.85 12.98
CA VAL A 242 3.32 6.09 13.19
C VAL A 242 2.22 6.99 13.77
N ILE A 243 2.57 7.84 14.73
CA ILE A 243 1.63 8.84 15.30
C ILE A 243 1.20 9.82 14.21
N LEU A 244 2.14 10.27 13.37
CA LEU A 244 1.89 11.19 12.27
C LEU A 244 0.95 10.57 11.23
N ASP A 245 1.13 9.30 10.86
CA ASP A 245 0.19 8.59 9.98
C ASP A 245 -1.21 8.50 10.62
N MET A 246 -1.29 8.16 11.91
CA MET A 246 -2.55 8.10 12.66
C MET A 246 -3.27 9.46 12.67
N CYS A 247 -2.57 10.54 13.04
CA CYS A 247 -3.11 11.90 13.03
C CYS A 247 -3.48 12.36 11.61
N SER A 248 -2.72 11.94 10.60
CA SER A 248 -3.00 12.32 9.21
C SER A 248 -4.30 11.72 8.66
N LYS A 249 -4.71 10.55 9.18
CA LYS A 249 -5.95 9.83 8.80
C LYS A 249 -7.14 10.22 9.66
N HIS A 250 -6.96 10.28 10.98
CA HIS A 250 -8.06 10.43 11.95
C HIS A 250 -8.06 11.75 12.72
N GLY A 251 -6.93 12.47 12.75
CA GLY A 251 -6.76 13.70 13.51
C GLY A 251 -6.98 14.98 12.69
N THR A 252 -6.72 16.11 13.32
CA THR A 252 -6.65 17.40 12.64
C THR A 252 -5.27 17.60 12.02
N ILE A 253 -5.17 18.46 11.00
CA ILE A 253 -3.86 18.80 10.42
C ILE A 253 -2.94 19.48 11.45
N ALA A 254 -3.52 20.21 12.42
CA ALA A 254 -2.78 20.86 13.50
C ALA A 254 -2.14 19.84 14.47
N GLU A 255 -2.83 18.73 14.78
CA GLU A 255 -2.24 17.64 15.57
C GLU A 255 -1.10 16.97 14.80
N ALA A 256 -1.27 16.74 13.50
CA ALA A 256 -0.21 16.20 12.64
C ALA A 256 1.00 17.16 12.59
N GLU A 257 0.77 18.47 12.53
CA GLU A 257 1.82 19.50 12.56
C GLU A 257 2.59 19.49 13.89
N GLN A 258 1.89 19.40 15.03
CA GLN A 258 2.53 19.30 16.34
C GLN A 258 3.45 18.08 16.44
N VAL A 259 2.97 16.92 15.97
CA VAL A 259 3.77 15.69 15.94
C VAL A 259 4.98 15.88 15.03
N PHE A 260 4.79 16.39 13.81
CA PHE A 260 5.87 16.66 12.87
C PHE A 260 6.94 17.56 13.48
N LEU A 261 6.57 18.67 14.12
CA LEU A 261 7.50 19.59 14.76
C LEU A 261 8.26 18.94 15.92
N SER A 262 7.61 18.07 16.70
CA SER A 262 8.22 17.39 17.85
C SER A 262 9.25 16.32 17.51
N VAL A 263 9.26 15.79 16.28
CA VAL A 263 10.27 14.80 15.85
C VAL A 263 11.61 15.51 15.63
N GLU A 264 12.64 15.13 16.40
CA GLU A 264 13.96 15.79 16.38
C GLU A 264 14.70 15.55 15.06
N GLU A 265 14.93 14.29 14.70
CA GLU A 265 15.56 13.88 13.45
C GLU A 265 14.52 13.40 12.46
N LYS A 266 14.08 14.31 11.57
CA LYS A 266 13.09 13.99 10.54
C LYS A 266 13.76 13.23 9.40
N ASP A 267 13.25 12.04 9.10
CA ASP A 267 13.67 11.26 7.94
C ASP A 267 12.72 11.49 6.75
N ALA A 268 13.05 10.89 5.60
CA ALA A 268 12.20 10.99 4.41
C ALA A 268 10.76 10.51 4.68
N VAL A 269 10.57 9.52 5.57
CA VAL A 269 9.25 9.00 5.94
C VAL A 269 8.46 10.05 6.73
N THR A 270 9.10 10.78 7.65
CA THR A 270 8.48 11.88 8.39
C THR A 270 7.93 12.96 7.45
N TRP A 271 8.77 13.43 6.52
CA TRP A 271 8.40 14.45 5.53
C TRP A 271 7.30 13.96 4.58
N ASN A 272 7.44 12.75 4.06
CA ASN A 272 6.49 12.15 3.13
C ASN A 272 5.11 11.96 3.77
N THR A 273 5.05 11.49 5.02
CA THR A 273 3.80 11.29 5.75
C THR A 273 3.08 12.61 5.99
N TYR A 274 3.80 13.67 6.38
CA TYR A 274 3.21 14.99 6.60
C TYR A 274 2.76 15.65 5.28
N THR A 275 3.57 15.51 4.21
CA THR A 275 3.24 16.01 2.87
C THR A 275 1.98 15.34 2.30
N ALA A 276 1.84 14.02 2.48
CA ALA A 276 0.66 13.28 2.09
C ALA A 276 -0.60 13.72 2.88
N ALA A 277 -0.44 14.07 4.16
CA ALA A 277 -1.53 14.57 5.00
C ALA A 277 -2.14 15.87 4.43
N HIS A 278 -1.31 16.82 4.00
CA HIS A 278 -1.76 18.04 3.33
C HIS A 278 -2.39 17.77 1.96
N SER A 279 -1.75 16.91 1.16
CA SER A 279 -2.24 16.57 -0.19
C SER A 279 -3.63 15.95 -0.18
N ARG A 280 -3.92 15.03 0.77
CA ARG A 280 -5.26 14.41 0.90
C ARG A 280 -6.37 15.41 1.25
N ARG A 281 -6.01 16.57 1.81
CA ARG A 281 -6.94 17.64 2.19
C ARG A 281 -7.00 18.75 1.14
N GLY A 282 -6.40 18.54 -0.04
CA GLY A 282 -6.35 19.52 -1.13
C GLY A 282 -5.28 20.59 -0.97
N GLY A 283 -4.45 20.53 0.09
CA GLY A 283 -3.33 21.44 0.36
C GLY A 283 -2.10 21.13 -0.51
N HIS A 284 -2.25 21.12 -1.82
CA HIS A 284 -1.18 20.75 -2.76
C HIS A 284 -0.05 21.80 -2.79
N MET A 285 -0.37 23.07 -2.51
CA MET A 285 0.65 24.13 -2.45
C MET A 285 1.50 23.99 -1.20
N GLU A 286 0.87 23.70 -0.06
CA GLU A 286 1.52 23.40 1.21
C GLU A 286 2.42 22.16 1.06
N ALA A 287 1.93 21.12 0.38
CA ALA A 287 2.72 19.93 0.08
C ALA A 287 4.01 20.27 -0.70
N LEU A 288 3.94 21.13 -1.73
CA LEU A 288 5.13 21.56 -2.47
C LEU A 288 6.09 22.40 -1.62
N LYS A 289 5.57 23.25 -0.72
CA LYS A 289 6.41 24.00 0.24
C LYS A 289 7.15 23.05 1.17
N LEU A 290 6.46 22.03 1.71
CA LEU A 290 7.08 21.03 2.58
C LEU A 290 8.17 20.23 1.87
N ILE A 291 7.97 19.87 0.60
CA ILE A 291 9.00 19.19 -0.20
C ILE A 291 10.20 20.11 -0.42
N LYS A 292 9.98 21.42 -0.60
CA LYS A 292 11.07 22.39 -0.66
C LYS A 292 11.82 22.49 0.67
N ASP A 293 11.11 22.57 1.79
CA ASP A 293 11.72 22.63 3.12
C ASP A 293 12.53 21.34 3.43
N MET A 294 12.06 20.17 2.94
CA MET A 294 12.81 18.92 2.99
C MET A 294 14.14 19.00 2.22
N LEU A 295 14.12 19.59 1.02
CA LEU A 295 15.33 19.80 0.21
C LEU A 295 16.31 20.76 0.90
N ASP A 296 15.80 21.80 1.54
CA ASP A 296 16.61 22.80 2.26
C ASP A 296 17.24 22.22 3.55
N THR A 297 16.73 21.08 4.07
CA THR A 297 17.24 20.38 5.27
C THR A 297 18.20 19.22 4.97
N ASN A 298 18.72 19.11 3.74
CA ASN A 298 19.62 18.02 3.27
C ASN A 298 19.05 16.60 3.40
N VAL A 299 17.74 16.45 3.66
CA VAL A 299 17.09 15.12 3.63
C VAL A 299 16.85 14.75 2.16
N ARG A 300 17.43 13.63 1.72
CA ARG A 300 17.32 13.20 0.32
C ARG A 300 15.88 12.76 0.00
N PRO A 301 15.23 13.35 -1.03
CA PRO A 301 13.95 12.86 -1.53
C PRO A 301 14.04 11.41 -2.00
N ASP A 302 12.95 10.66 -1.80
CA ASP A 302 12.79 9.33 -2.37
C ASP A 302 11.75 9.32 -3.49
N ASN A 303 11.49 8.15 -4.08
CA ASN A 303 10.50 7.99 -5.16
C ASN A 303 9.11 8.46 -4.74
N PHE A 304 8.74 8.33 -3.45
CA PHE A 304 7.45 8.77 -2.93
C PHE A 304 7.38 10.30 -2.85
N THR A 305 8.47 10.95 -2.43
CA THR A 305 8.56 12.42 -2.42
C THR A 305 8.35 12.98 -3.84
N HIS A 306 9.04 12.41 -4.83
CA HIS A 306 8.92 12.85 -6.23
C HIS A 306 7.52 12.59 -6.81
N ALA A 307 6.94 11.43 -6.56
CA ALA A 307 5.57 11.12 -6.99
C ALA A 307 4.55 12.10 -6.37
N SER A 308 4.74 12.45 -5.09
CA SER A 308 3.90 13.42 -4.38
C SER A 308 4.06 14.84 -4.94
N ALA A 309 5.29 15.27 -5.27
CA ALA A 309 5.55 16.55 -5.94
C ALA A 309 4.87 16.61 -7.32
N LEU A 310 4.99 15.54 -8.11
CA LEU A 310 4.36 15.44 -9.43
C LEU A 310 2.84 15.47 -9.35
N ALA A 311 2.25 14.76 -8.38
CA ALA A 311 0.81 14.77 -8.13
C ALA A 311 0.32 16.18 -7.75
N ALA A 312 1.01 16.87 -6.83
CA ALA A 312 0.69 18.25 -6.49
C ALA A 312 0.83 19.21 -7.68
N CYS A 313 1.87 19.05 -8.52
CA CYS A 313 1.99 19.82 -9.76
C CYS A 313 0.84 19.55 -10.73
N ALA A 314 0.37 18.30 -10.80
CA ALA A 314 -0.75 17.90 -11.66
C ALA A 314 -2.06 18.56 -11.22
N GLU A 315 -2.34 18.57 -9.92
CA GLU A 315 -3.54 19.18 -9.33
C GLU A 315 -3.56 20.71 -9.50
N LEU A 316 -2.40 21.35 -9.35
CA LEU A 316 -2.25 22.81 -9.47
C LEU A 316 -1.96 23.27 -10.91
N SER A 317 -1.93 22.37 -11.89
CA SER A 317 -1.55 22.65 -13.29
C SER A 317 -0.19 23.36 -13.44
N LEU A 318 0.78 23.04 -12.58
CA LEU A 318 2.11 23.65 -12.52
C LEU A 318 3.11 22.94 -13.44
N ILE A 319 2.88 23.00 -14.75
CA ILE A 319 3.72 22.31 -15.75
C ILE A 319 5.22 22.64 -15.66
N ARG A 320 5.57 23.89 -15.34
CA ARG A 320 6.98 24.31 -15.23
C ARG A 320 7.71 23.60 -14.09
N HIS A 321 7.06 23.49 -12.93
CA HIS A 321 7.61 22.79 -11.77
C HIS A 321 7.64 21.28 -12.01
N GLY A 322 6.57 20.71 -12.59
CA GLY A 322 6.54 19.30 -12.97
C GLY A 322 7.67 18.92 -13.94
N ARG A 323 8.00 19.79 -14.90
CA ARG A 323 9.16 19.61 -15.80
C ARG A 323 10.49 19.64 -15.05
N GLN A 324 10.66 20.53 -14.06
CA GLN A 324 11.88 20.57 -13.25
C GLN A 324 12.07 19.26 -12.48
N VAL A 325 11.01 18.76 -11.85
CA VAL A 325 11.03 17.46 -11.14
C VAL A 325 11.35 16.32 -12.12
N HIS A 326 10.71 16.28 -13.29
CA HIS A 326 11.00 15.26 -14.29
C HIS A 326 12.45 15.32 -14.81
N CYS A 327 12.98 16.51 -15.09
CA CYS A 327 14.39 16.68 -15.46
C CYS A 327 15.35 16.21 -14.36
N HIS A 328 15.00 16.43 -13.08
CA HIS A 328 15.78 15.91 -11.96
C HIS A 328 15.80 14.37 -11.96
N LEU A 329 14.62 13.73 -12.10
CA LEU A 329 14.48 12.28 -12.14
C LEU A 329 15.30 11.62 -13.26
N ILE A 330 15.32 12.22 -14.45
CA ILE A 330 16.15 11.76 -15.58
C ILE A 330 17.65 11.83 -15.21
N ARG A 331 18.07 12.92 -14.54
CA ARG A 331 19.47 13.11 -14.15
C ARG A 331 19.89 12.18 -13.00
N SER A 332 18.99 11.88 -12.07
CA SER A 332 19.23 10.94 -10.96
C SER A 332 19.08 9.47 -11.38
N ARG A 333 18.58 9.19 -12.59
CA ARG A 333 18.21 7.85 -13.12
C ARG A 333 17.11 7.16 -12.31
N GLU A 334 16.28 7.94 -11.62
CA GLU A 334 15.13 7.47 -10.86
C GLU A 334 13.87 7.38 -11.76
N ASP A 335 13.94 7.91 -12.99
CA ASP A 335 12.92 7.79 -14.05
C ASP A 335 12.71 6.35 -14.55
N ALA A 336 13.64 5.44 -14.25
CA ALA A 336 13.51 4.02 -14.55
C ALA A 336 12.48 3.30 -13.66
N ASP A 337 12.10 3.89 -12.52
CA ASP A 337 11.07 3.35 -11.64
C ASP A 337 9.67 3.55 -12.25
N VAL A 338 8.91 2.46 -12.38
CA VAL A 338 7.60 2.48 -13.05
C VAL A 338 6.57 3.31 -12.27
N ALA A 339 6.64 3.35 -10.93
CA ALA A 339 5.71 4.14 -10.14
C ALA A 339 5.97 5.64 -10.31
N VAL A 340 7.24 6.06 -10.30
CA VAL A 340 7.64 7.44 -10.59
C VAL A 340 7.27 7.83 -12.03
N GLY A 341 7.56 6.96 -13.00
CA GLY A 341 7.19 7.21 -14.40
C GLY A 341 5.68 7.35 -14.61
N ASN A 342 4.86 6.54 -13.93
CA ASN A 342 3.40 6.70 -13.93
C ASN A 342 2.96 8.06 -13.36
N ALA A 343 3.63 8.54 -12.30
CA ALA A 343 3.38 9.88 -11.76
C ALA A 343 3.75 10.99 -12.75
N VAL A 344 4.83 10.83 -13.53
CA VAL A 344 5.24 11.77 -14.58
C VAL A 344 4.20 11.82 -15.71
N ILE A 345 3.76 10.65 -16.21
CA ILE A 345 2.73 10.55 -17.26
C ILE A 345 1.44 11.23 -16.79
N SER A 346 0.99 10.91 -15.57
CA SER A 346 -0.20 11.51 -14.97
C SER A 346 -0.08 13.03 -14.83
N MET A 347 1.07 13.53 -14.38
CA MET A 347 1.34 14.97 -14.26
C MET A 347 1.20 15.69 -15.60
N TYR A 348 1.84 15.19 -16.67
CA TYR A 348 1.72 15.79 -17.99
C TYR A 348 0.30 15.70 -18.54
N ALA A 349 -0.36 14.55 -18.41
CA ALA A 349 -1.72 14.34 -18.92
C ALA A 349 -2.72 15.31 -18.26
N ARG A 350 -2.61 15.49 -16.95
CA ARG A 350 -3.48 16.39 -16.17
C ARG A 350 -3.17 17.88 -16.39
N CYS A 351 -1.93 18.22 -16.74
CA CYS A 351 -1.56 19.56 -17.21
C CYS A 351 -1.93 19.81 -18.69
N GLY A 352 -2.63 18.88 -19.36
CA GLY A 352 -3.04 19.04 -20.77
C GLY A 352 -1.94 18.80 -21.81
N HIS A 353 -0.78 18.24 -21.41
CA HIS A 353 0.36 18.01 -22.30
C HIS A 353 0.49 16.54 -22.70
N MET A 354 -0.51 16.01 -23.42
CA MET A 354 -0.56 14.58 -23.79
C MET A 354 0.62 14.10 -24.62
N VAL A 355 1.21 14.94 -25.48
CA VAL A 355 2.41 14.59 -26.25
C VAL A 355 3.60 14.28 -25.32
N LEU A 356 3.75 15.05 -24.23
CA LEU A 356 4.81 14.80 -23.25
C LEU A 356 4.49 13.58 -22.38
N ALA A 357 3.20 13.35 -22.07
CA ALA A 357 2.76 12.16 -21.36
C ALA A 357 3.06 10.88 -22.17
N ALA A 358 2.73 10.87 -23.46
CA ALA A 358 3.04 9.75 -24.36
C ALA A 358 4.54 9.52 -24.49
N ARG A 359 5.34 10.59 -24.62
CA ARG A 359 6.81 10.49 -24.66
C ARG A 359 7.38 9.91 -23.37
N ALA A 360 6.88 10.32 -22.21
CA ALA A 360 7.29 9.75 -20.92
C ALA A 360 6.90 8.27 -20.80
N PHE A 361 5.72 7.90 -21.34
CA PHE A 361 5.30 6.51 -21.42
C PHE A 361 6.23 5.66 -22.28
N ASP A 362 6.59 6.13 -23.49
CA ASP A 362 7.46 5.38 -24.40
C ASP A 362 8.91 5.21 -23.87
N GLN A 363 9.30 5.99 -22.85
CA GLN A 363 10.59 5.85 -22.15
C GLN A 363 10.58 4.77 -21.06
N LEU A 364 9.40 4.28 -20.66
CA LEU A 364 9.30 3.20 -19.68
C LEU A 364 9.79 1.87 -20.27
N ARG A 365 10.74 1.22 -19.60
CA ARG A 365 11.28 -0.08 -20.05
C ARG A 365 10.24 -1.20 -19.99
N ARG A 366 9.34 -1.16 -19.00
CA ARG A 366 8.31 -2.17 -18.74
C ARG A 366 7.04 -1.49 -18.24
N PRO A 367 6.25 -0.87 -19.14
CA PRO A 367 4.95 -0.32 -18.76
C PRO A 367 4.07 -1.42 -18.18
N ASN A 368 3.40 -1.12 -17.07
CA ASN A 368 2.44 -2.03 -16.45
C ASN A 368 1.00 -1.60 -16.76
N LEU A 369 0.01 -2.36 -16.27
CA LEU A 369 -1.41 -2.03 -16.43
C LEU A 369 -1.74 -0.60 -16.00
N CYS A 370 -1.16 -0.12 -14.90
CA CYS A 370 -1.36 1.25 -14.43
C CYS A 370 -0.80 2.30 -15.41
N SER A 371 0.35 2.04 -16.04
CA SER A 371 0.93 2.91 -17.07
C SER A 371 -0.03 3.08 -18.26
N TRP A 372 -0.56 1.96 -18.77
CA TRP A 372 -1.52 1.95 -19.89
C TRP A 372 -2.83 2.65 -19.52
N ASN A 373 -3.40 2.33 -18.36
CA ASN A 373 -4.63 2.96 -17.86
C ASN A 373 -4.48 4.48 -17.70
N THR A 374 -3.31 4.94 -17.23
CA THR A 374 -3.00 6.37 -17.10
C THR A 374 -3.00 7.05 -18.47
N LEU A 375 -2.41 6.40 -19.49
CA LEU A 375 -2.35 6.93 -20.86
C LEU A 375 -3.74 6.98 -21.52
N VAL A 376 -4.50 5.87 -21.49
CA VAL A 376 -5.86 5.78 -22.03
C VAL A 376 -6.79 6.81 -21.38
N SER A 377 -6.77 6.87 -20.05
CA SER A 377 -7.59 7.85 -19.30
C SER A 377 -7.16 9.29 -19.57
N GLY A 378 -5.86 9.54 -19.74
CA GLY A 378 -5.32 10.85 -20.09
C GLY A 378 -5.86 11.34 -21.43
N PHE A 379 -5.78 10.51 -22.49
CA PHE A 379 -6.30 10.85 -23.81
C PHE A 379 -7.83 11.04 -23.78
N SER A 380 -8.55 10.14 -23.10
CA SER A 380 -10.00 10.24 -22.92
C SER A 380 -10.42 11.59 -22.34
N LYS A 381 -9.81 12.02 -21.22
CA LYS A 381 -10.19 13.25 -20.51
C LYS A 381 -9.91 14.52 -21.32
N GLN A 382 -8.94 14.47 -22.22
CA GLN A 382 -8.58 15.58 -23.10
C GLN A 382 -9.36 15.55 -24.43
N GLY A 383 -10.28 14.59 -24.62
CA GLY A 383 -11.08 14.47 -25.85
C GLY A 383 -10.37 13.82 -27.04
N HIS A 384 -9.18 13.25 -26.82
CA HIS A 384 -8.37 12.56 -27.82
C HIS A 384 -8.78 11.08 -27.94
N ALA A 385 -10.02 10.85 -28.38
CA ALA A 385 -10.61 9.50 -28.34
C ALA A 385 -9.90 8.49 -29.25
N LYS A 386 -9.37 8.94 -30.40
CA LYS A 386 -8.64 8.06 -31.32
C LYS A 386 -7.35 7.55 -30.69
N GLU A 387 -6.58 8.45 -30.09
CA GLU A 387 -5.34 8.13 -29.41
C GLU A 387 -5.57 7.24 -28.17
N ALA A 388 -6.71 7.39 -27.49
CA ALA A 388 -7.12 6.49 -26.41
C ALA A 388 -7.34 5.05 -26.90
N VAL A 389 -7.99 4.89 -28.06
CA VAL A 389 -8.21 3.58 -28.70
C VAL A 389 -6.90 2.99 -29.22
N GLU A 390 -6.04 3.79 -29.86
CA GLU A 390 -4.71 3.36 -30.28
C GLU A 390 -3.86 2.87 -29.09
N ALA A 391 -3.90 3.60 -27.97
CA ALA A 391 -3.21 3.18 -26.75
C ALA A 391 -3.74 1.84 -26.22
N PHE A 392 -5.05 1.60 -26.30
CA PHE A 392 -5.67 0.32 -25.93
C PHE A 392 -5.28 -0.84 -26.86
N GLU A 393 -5.21 -0.61 -28.17
CA GLU A 393 -4.74 -1.63 -29.09
C GLU A 393 -3.26 -1.99 -28.86
N ARG A 394 -2.39 -1.00 -28.64
CA ARG A 394 -0.99 -1.26 -28.24
C ARG A 394 -0.89 -2.02 -26.91
N MET A 395 -1.79 -1.76 -25.96
CA MET A 395 -1.85 -2.48 -24.69
C MET A 395 -2.14 -3.98 -24.90
N LYS A 396 -3.06 -4.31 -25.82
CA LYS A 396 -3.37 -5.69 -26.20
C LYS A 396 -2.20 -6.38 -26.90
N GLU A 397 -1.55 -5.68 -27.83
CA GLU A 397 -0.35 -6.18 -28.53
C GLU A 397 0.81 -6.48 -27.56
N ALA A 398 0.92 -5.69 -26.48
CA ALA A 398 1.88 -5.92 -25.41
C ALA A 398 1.51 -7.09 -24.46
N GLY A 399 0.37 -7.76 -24.68
CA GLY A 399 -0.11 -8.88 -23.87
C GLY A 399 -0.59 -8.48 -22.48
N ILE A 400 -0.93 -7.19 -22.26
CA ILE A 400 -1.46 -6.72 -20.98
C ILE A 400 -2.98 -6.79 -21.01
N ALA A 401 -3.55 -7.56 -20.08
CA ALA A 401 -5.00 -7.74 -19.97
C ALA A 401 -5.69 -6.44 -19.50
N PRO A 402 -6.72 -5.95 -20.20
CA PRO A 402 -7.56 -4.83 -19.76
C PRO A 402 -8.30 -5.10 -18.45
N ASP A 403 -8.53 -4.04 -17.67
CA ASP A 403 -9.32 -4.09 -16.43
C ASP A 403 -10.50 -3.09 -16.44
N SER A 404 -11.23 -3.03 -15.33
CA SER A 404 -12.34 -2.08 -15.12
C SER A 404 -11.92 -0.63 -15.41
N VAL A 405 -10.72 -0.23 -15.00
CA VAL A 405 -10.24 1.14 -15.22
C VAL A 405 -9.96 1.39 -16.70
N THR A 406 -9.44 0.40 -17.44
CA THR A 406 -9.26 0.49 -18.90
C THR A 406 -10.59 0.78 -19.60
N PHE A 407 -11.63 0.00 -19.30
CA PHE A 407 -12.95 0.16 -19.92
C PHE A 407 -13.63 1.46 -19.53
N THR A 408 -13.48 1.92 -18.29
CA THR A 408 -13.95 3.25 -17.88
C THR A 408 -13.33 4.35 -18.74
N GLY A 409 -12.01 4.28 -18.99
CA GLY A 409 -11.31 5.22 -19.88
C GLY A 409 -11.80 5.18 -21.33
N LEU A 410 -12.03 3.99 -21.88
CA LEU A 410 -12.55 3.82 -23.24
C LEU A 410 -13.99 4.33 -23.41
N LEU A 411 -14.86 4.03 -22.44
CA LEU A 411 -16.25 4.49 -22.46
C LEU A 411 -16.33 6.01 -22.32
N ALA A 412 -15.49 6.60 -21.47
CA ALA A 412 -15.38 8.05 -21.37
C ALA A 412 -14.88 8.68 -22.69
N ALA A 413 -13.90 8.06 -23.37
CA ALA A 413 -13.43 8.52 -24.67
C ALA A 413 -14.56 8.50 -25.72
N CYS A 414 -15.35 7.41 -25.75
CA CYS A 414 -16.51 7.29 -26.62
C CYS A 414 -17.58 8.35 -26.29
N ASN A 415 -17.82 8.63 -25.01
CA ASN A 415 -18.74 9.66 -24.54
C ASN A 415 -18.32 11.07 -24.99
N HIS A 416 -17.02 11.40 -24.95
CA HIS A 416 -16.51 12.67 -25.45
C HIS A 416 -16.55 12.77 -26.99
N ALA A 417 -16.32 11.66 -27.70
CA ALA A 417 -16.40 11.60 -29.16
C ALA A 417 -17.82 11.43 -29.71
N GLY A 418 -18.84 11.23 -28.86
CA GLY A 418 -20.21 10.92 -29.27
C GLY A 418 -20.36 9.59 -30.03
N SER A 419 -19.40 8.68 -29.89
CA SER A 419 -19.34 7.43 -30.67
C SER A 419 -20.12 6.30 -29.96
N VAL A 420 -21.45 6.36 -30.07
CA VAL A 420 -22.36 5.43 -29.35
C VAL A 420 -22.12 3.96 -29.71
N SER A 421 -21.96 3.65 -30.99
CA SER A 421 -21.75 2.27 -31.45
C SER A 421 -20.49 1.65 -30.83
N GLN A 422 -19.37 2.37 -30.90
CA GLN A 422 -18.08 1.91 -30.36
C GLN A 422 -18.12 1.80 -28.82
N GLY A 423 -18.79 2.74 -28.13
CA GLY A 423 -18.97 2.64 -26.69
C GLY A 423 -19.77 1.41 -26.26
N MET A 424 -20.85 1.08 -26.98
CA MET A 424 -21.64 -0.12 -26.72
C MET A 424 -20.89 -1.43 -27.04
N GLU A 425 -20.02 -1.41 -28.06
CA GLU A 425 -19.12 -2.54 -28.37
C GLU A 425 -18.11 -2.78 -27.25
N TYR A 426 -17.47 -1.71 -26.74
CA TYR A 426 -16.57 -1.84 -25.58
C TYR A 426 -17.30 -2.31 -24.33
N PHE A 427 -18.51 -1.79 -24.06
CA PHE A 427 -19.31 -2.23 -22.91
C PHE A 427 -19.67 -3.73 -22.99
N SER A 428 -20.00 -4.22 -24.19
CA SER A 428 -20.35 -5.63 -24.40
C SER A 428 -19.12 -6.56 -24.34
N SER A 429 -18.01 -6.16 -24.97
CA SER A 429 -16.77 -6.94 -24.99
C SER A 429 -16.12 -7.04 -23.61
N MET A 430 -16.30 -6.05 -22.74
CA MET A 430 -15.82 -6.04 -21.36
C MET A 430 -16.11 -7.37 -20.64
N SER A 431 -17.38 -7.82 -20.65
CA SER A 431 -17.75 -9.11 -20.06
C SER A 431 -17.58 -10.28 -21.03
N GLY A 432 -17.98 -10.10 -22.30
CA GLY A 432 -18.02 -11.20 -23.27
C GLY A 432 -16.65 -11.71 -23.72
N THR A 433 -15.65 -10.83 -23.77
CA THR A 433 -14.30 -11.14 -24.28
C THR A 433 -13.26 -11.12 -23.17
N TYR A 434 -13.34 -10.17 -22.24
CA TYR A 434 -12.29 -9.95 -21.24
C TYR A 434 -12.67 -10.44 -19.84
N GLY A 435 -13.91 -10.92 -19.64
CA GLY A 435 -14.37 -11.43 -18.34
C GLY A 435 -14.40 -10.38 -17.23
N VAL A 436 -14.44 -9.09 -17.58
CA VAL A 436 -14.51 -7.99 -16.63
C VAL A 436 -15.99 -7.68 -16.37
N SER A 437 -16.40 -7.74 -15.10
CA SER A 437 -17.79 -7.44 -14.70
C SER A 437 -18.04 -5.94 -14.72
N PRO A 438 -19.15 -5.45 -15.30
CA PRO A 438 -19.47 -4.03 -15.30
C PRO A 438 -19.76 -3.53 -13.89
N GLY A 439 -19.09 -2.46 -13.49
CA GLY A 439 -19.39 -1.68 -12.28
C GLY A 439 -20.33 -0.50 -12.53
N ALA A 440 -20.76 0.18 -11.47
CA ALA A 440 -21.64 1.35 -11.54
C ALA A 440 -21.05 2.49 -12.39
N GLU A 441 -19.72 2.66 -12.34
CA GLU A 441 -18.96 3.62 -13.11
C GLU A 441 -19.08 3.41 -14.64
N HIS A 442 -19.06 2.16 -15.09
CA HIS A 442 -19.20 1.82 -16.51
C HIS A 442 -20.62 2.11 -16.99
N VAL A 443 -21.61 1.72 -16.18
CA VAL A 443 -23.03 1.95 -16.48
C VAL A 443 -23.31 3.46 -16.53
N SER A 444 -22.75 4.25 -15.61
CA SER A 444 -22.85 5.70 -15.66
C SER A 444 -22.26 6.28 -16.94
N CYS A 445 -21.08 5.83 -17.39
CA CYS A 445 -20.49 6.30 -18.65
C CYS A 445 -21.36 5.97 -19.87
N VAL A 446 -21.99 4.79 -19.91
CA VAL A 446 -22.91 4.39 -20.98
C VAL A 446 -24.18 5.24 -20.97
N ILE A 447 -24.73 5.54 -19.80
CA ILE A 447 -25.90 6.41 -19.67
C ILE A 447 -25.58 7.83 -20.12
N ASP A 448 -24.41 8.36 -19.77
CA ASP A 448 -24.00 9.69 -20.24
C ASP A 448 -23.85 9.70 -21.77
N LEU A 449 -23.25 8.66 -22.35
CA LEU A 449 -23.08 8.50 -23.79
C LEU A 449 -24.43 8.43 -24.54
N LEU A 450 -25.34 7.56 -24.09
CA LEU A 450 -26.69 7.43 -24.67
C LEU A 450 -27.54 8.68 -24.41
N GLY A 451 -27.39 9.24 -23.22
CA GLY A 451 -28.03 10.47 -22.77
C GLY A 451 -27.74 11.62 -23.70
N ARG A 452 -26.46 11.92 -23.97
CA ARG A 452 -26.04 12.95 -24.94
C ARG A 452 -26.52 12.69 -26.37
N ALA A 453 -26.68 11.42 -26.74
CA ALA A 453 -27.22 11.02 -28.03
C ALA A 453 -28.76 11.08 -28.08
N GLY A 454 -29.43 11.46 -26.99
CA GLY A 454 -30.90 11.51 -26.88
C GLY A 454 -31.58 10.14 -26.79
N ARG A 455 -30.83 9.04 -26.61
CA ARG A 455 -31.33 7.66 -26.57
C ARG A 455 -31.75 7.26 -25.15
N LEU A 456 -32.62 8.07 -24.53
CA LEU A 456 -32.92 7.96 -23.09
C LEU A 456 -33.70 6.70 -22.69
N LYS A 457 -34.58 6.19 -23.55
CA LYS A 457 -35.29 4.93 -23.29
C LYS A 457 -34.35 3.74 -23.17
N GLU A 458 -33.39 3.66 -24.08
CA GLU A 458 -32.36 2.60 -24.04
C GLU A 458 -31.43 2.76 -22.85
N ALA A 459 -31.08 4.00 -22.48
CA ALA A 459 -30.33 4.25 -21.25
C ALA A 459 -31.10 3.77 -20.01
N GLU A 460 -32.42 4.00 -19.96
CA GLU A 460 -33.28 3.49 -18.89
C GLU A 460 -33.35 1.96 -18.88
N ASP A 461 -33.53 1.32 -20.04
CA ASP A 461 -33.59 -0.14 -20.16
C ASP A 461 -32.30 -0.81 -19.64
N ILE A 462 -31.13 -0.24 -19.94
CA ILE A 462 -29.83 -0.71 -19.44
C ILE A 462 -29.75 -0.58 -17.92
N VAL A 463 -30.20 0.55 -17.35
CA VAL A 463 -30.24 0.74 -15.89
C VAL A 463 -31.10 -0.33 -15.24
N LEU A 464 -32.29 -0.57 -15.78
CA LEU A 464 -33.25 -1.54 -15.25
C LEU A 464 -32.75 -2.98 -15.33
N ALA A 465 -32.02 -3.32 -16.38
CA ALA A 465 -31.41 -4.64 -16.57
C ALA A 465 -30.15 -4.86 -15.71
N SER A 466 -29.53 -3.79 -15.20
CA SER A 466 -28.30 -3.88 -14.42
C SER A 466 -28.54 -4.17 -12.93
N ALA A 467 -27.49 -4.65 -12.24
CA ALA A 467 -27.47 -4.75 -10.79
C ALA A 467 -27.52 -3.38 -10.06
N PHE A 468 -27.33 -2.28 -10.81
CA PHE A 468 -27.19 -0.90 -10.29
C PHE A 468 -28.45 -0.06 -10.54
N ARG A 469 -29.61 -0.69 -10.73
CA ARG A 469 -30.91 -0.02 -10.96
C ARG A 469 -31.33 0.96 -9.85
N ASP A 470 -30.75 0.82 -8.66
CA ASP A 470 -31.00 1.61 -7.46
C ASP A 470 -29.70 2.33 -6.99
N ASP A 471 -28.69 2.45 -7.85
CA ASP A 471 -27.46 3.17 -7.55
C ASP A 471 -27.65 4.70 -7.70
N PRO A 472 -27.28 5.52 -6.70
CA PRO A 472 -27.50 6.96 -6.74
C PRO A 472 -26.77 7.69 -7.87
N VAL A 473 -25.57 7.23 -8.25
CA VAL A 473 -24.75 7.85 -9.31
C VAL A 473 -25.39 7.55 -10.66
N VAL A 474 -25.73 6.29 -10.91
CA VAL A 474 -26.38 5.82 -12.15
C VAL A 474 -27.72 6.54 -12.39
N LEU A 475 -28.58 6.62 -11.36
CA LEU A 475 -29.86 7.31 -11.43
C LEU A 475 -29.68 8.83 -11.59
N GLY A 476 -28.66 9.42 -10.95
CA GLY A 476 -28.32 10.83 -11.10
C GLY A 476 -27.91 11.20 -12.52
N SER A 477 -27.09 10.37 -13.16
CA SER A 477 -26.68 10.54 -14.57
C SER A 477 -27.88 10.46 -15.51
N LEU A 478 -28.78 9.48 -15.31
CA LEU A 478 -30.00 9.33 -16.10
C LEU A 478 -30.96 10.53 -15.93
N LEU A 479 -31.13 11.02 -14.70
CA LEU A 479 -31.95 12.21 -14.41
C LEU A 479 -31.36 13.47 -15.05
N SER A 480 -30.04 13.64 -14.99
CA SER A 480 -29.34 14.77 -15.63
C SER A 480 -29.53 14.74 -17.14
N ALA A 481 -29.35 13.59 -17.78
CA ALA A 481 -29.55 13.40 -19.22
C ALA A 481 -31.02 13.67 -19.62
N SER A 482 -31.98 13.18 -18.84
CA SER A 482 -33.41 13.42 -19.04
C SER A 482 -33.76 14.91 -19.00
N ARG A 483 -33.13 15.67 -18.09
CA ARG A 483 -33.27 17.13 -18.03
C ARG A 483 -32.73 17.83 -19.27
N VAL A 484 -31.56 17.41 -19.79
CA VAL A 484 -30.96 18.03 -20.97
C VAL A 484 -31.86 17.87 -22.21
N HIS A 485 -32.51 16.73 -22.37
CA HIS A 485 -33.38 16.44 -23.51
C HIS A 485 -34.87 16.67 -23.24
N GLY A 486 -35.24 17.14 -22.05
CA GLY A 486 -36.64 17.40 -21.67
C GLY A 486 -37.51 16.13 -21.60
N ASP A 487 -36.93 14.93 -21.48
CA ASP A 487 -37.70 13.69 -21.32
C ASP A 487 -38.22 13.60 -19.89
N THR A 488 -39.43 14.10 -19.75
CA THR A 488 -40.08 14.15 -18.46
C THR A 488 -40.46 12.79 -17.89
N GLY A 489 -40.68 11.77 -18.73
CA GLY A 489 -41.12 10.46 -18.29
C GLY A 489 -40.00 9.66 -17.64
N VAL A 490 -38.86 9.54 -18.33
CA VAL A 490 -37.67 8.86 -17.80
C VAL A 490 -37.14 9.61 -16.57
N GLY A 491 -37.08 10.94 -16.63
CA GLY A 491 -36.57 11.75 -15.54
C GLY A 491 -37.42 11.66 -14.26
N GLU A 492 -38.75 11.60 -14.33
CA GLU A 492 -39.58 11.43 -13.14
C GLU A 492 -39.42 10.06 -12.49
N ARG A 493 -39.27 8.99 -13.28
CA ARG A 493 -39.00 7.64 -12.75
C ARG A 493 -37.64 7.55 -12.09
N ALA A 494 -36.61 8.10 -12.73
CA ALA A 494 -35.25 8.15 -12.18
C ALA A 494 -35.21 8.95 -10.88
N ALA A 495 -35.83 10.14 -10.86
CA ALA A 495 -35.92 10.97 -9.66
C ALA A 495 -36.73 10.27 -8.55
N GLY A 496 -37.86 9.66 -8.86
CA GLY A 496 -38.70 8.95 -7.88
C GLY A 496 -37.91 7.85 -7.15
N ARG A 497 -37.12 7.06 -7.87
CA ARG A 497 -36.23 6.06 -7.28
C ARG A 497 -35.14 6.70 -6.43
N LEU A 498 -34.47 7.72 -6.95
CA LEU A 498 -33.40 8.42 -6.24
C LEU A 498 -33.88 9.07 -4.92
N LEU A 499 -35.12 9.58 -4.91
CA LEU A 499 -35.77 10.13 -3.72
C LEU A 499 -36.17 9.04 -2.71
N ALA A 500 -36.58 7.86 -3.18
CA ALA A 500 -36.94 6.74 -2.31
C ALA A 500 -35.73 6.19 -1.52
N LEU A 501 -34.51 6.38 -2.03
CA LEU A 501 -33.27 5.98 -1.37
C LEU A 501 -32.85 6.89 -0.20
N GLY A 502 -33.52 8.03 -0.01
CA GLY A 502 -33.12 9.03 0.99
C GLY A 502 -31.89 9.83 0.54
N PRO A 503 -32.05 10.77 -0.40
CA PRO A 503 -30.93 11.45 -1.05
C PRO A 503 -30.09 12.27 -0.06
N ALA A 504 -28.78 12.08 -0.09
CA ALA A 504 -27.85 12.79 0.79
C ALA A 504 -27.66 14.28 0.44
N THR A 505 -28.17 14.73 -0.72
CA THR A 505 -27.96 16.09 -1.28
C THR A 505 -29.26 16.65 -1.88
N GLY A 506 -29.32 17.97 -2.03
CA GLY A 506 -30.46 18.65 -2.66
C GLY A 506 -30.53 18.53 -4.19
N SER A 507 -29.49 17.97 -4.84
CA SER A 507 -29.35 17.91 -6.30
C SER A 507 -30.50 17.18 -7.03
N PRO A 508 -30.96 16.00 -6.56
CA PRO A 508 -32.08 15.28 -7.18
C PRO A 508 -33.38 16.10 -7.22
N TYR A 509 -33.68 16.83 -6.14
CA TYR A 509 -34.86 17.69 -6.06
C TYR A 509 -34.77 18.87 -7.04
N ALA A 510 -33.60 19.52 -7.12
CA ALA A 510 -33.40 20.64 -8.03
C ALA A 510 -33.50 20.20 -9.50
N LEU A 511 -32.88 19.07 -9.85
CA LEU A 511 -32.96 18.50 -11.21
C LEU A 511 -34.40 18.14 -11.60
N LEU A 512 -35.16 17.51 -10.68
CA LEU A 512 -36.58 17.19 -10.91
C LEU A 512 -37.45 18.44 -11.06
N ALA A 513 -37.19 19.48 -10.25
CA ALA A 513 -37.93 20.73 -10.33
C ALA A 513 -37.69 21.45 -11.66
N HIS A 514 -36.42 21.51 -12.10
CA HIS A 514 -36.06 22.11 -13.38
C HIS A 514 -36.62 21.32 -14.56
N LEU A 515 -36.57 19.99 -14.52
CA LEU A 515 -37.18 19.13 -15.54
C LEU A 515 -38.69 19.42 -15.69
N ASN A 516 -39.42 19.46 -14.56
CA ASN A 516 -40.85 19.75 -14.57
C ASN A 516 -41.17 21.17 -15.07
N ALA A 517 -40.38 22.17 -14.65
CA ALA A 517 -40.53 23.54 -15.14
C ALA A 517 -40.28 23.64 -16.65
N SER A 518 -39.24 22.96 -17.16
CA SER A 518 -38.94 22.92 -18.61
C SER A 518 -40.02 22.21 -19.43
N GLY A 519 -40.73 21.25 -18.84
CA GLY A 519 -41.90 20.59 -19.43
C GLY A 519 -43.23 21.32 -19.22
N GLY A 520 -43.23 22.55 -18.67
CA GLY A 520 -44.44 23.35 -18.43
C GLY A 520 -45.30 22.90 -17.23
N ARG A 521 -44.82 21.96 -16.40
CA ARG A 521 -45.54 21.39 -15.25
C ARG A 521 -45.16 22.08 -13.95
N TRP A 522 -45.69 23.28 -13.74
CA TRP A 522 -45.38 24.13 -12.58
C TRP A 522 -45.75 23.49 -11.23
N ASP A 523 -46.83 22.71 -11.17
CA ASP A 523 -47.24 22.01 -9.95
C ASP A 523 -46.22 20.94 -9.51
N GLY A 524 -45.66 20.20 -10.48
CA GLY A 524 -44.61 19.22 -10.26
C GLY A 524 -43.32 19.87 -9.76
N ALA A 525 -42.95 21.01 -10.36
CA ALA A 525 -41.79 21.80 -9.93
C ALA A 525 -41.97 22.32 -8.49
N ALA A 526 -43.14 22.88 -8.16
CA ALA A 526 -43.47 23.31 -6.81
C ALA A 526 -43.53 22.14 -5.81
N GLY A 527 -43.94 20.95 -6.26
CA GLY A 527 -43.89 19.71 -5.50
C GLY A 527 -42.46 19.32 -5.10
N ALA A 528 -41.54 19.29 -6.07
CA ALA A 528 -40.13 18.97 -5.82
C ALA A 528 -39.47 19.93 -4.81
N TRP A 529 -39.71 21.24 -4.91
CA TRP A 529 -39.20 22.22 -3.94
C TRP A 529 -39.80 22.05 -2.54
N ARG A 530 -41.08 21.67 -2.43
CA ARG A 530 -41.71 21.36 -1.14
C ARG A 530 -41.08 20.13 -0.49
N MET A 531 -40.75 19.10 -1.28
CA MET A 531 -40.05 17.91 -0.76
C MET A 531 -38.66 18.26 -0.22
N LEU A 532 -37.87 19.06 -0.95
CA LEU A 532 -36.56 19.52 -0.48
C LEU A 532 -36.66 20.29 0.84
N ARG A 533 -37.65 21.17 1.01
CA ARG A 533 -37.83 21.94 2.26
C ARG A 533 -38.20 21.07 3.45
N LYS A 534 -38.90 19.95 3.22
CA LYS A 534 -39.24 18.98 4.27
C LYS A 534 -38.03 18.12 4.65
N ASP A 535 -37.13 17.85 3.71
CA ASP A 535 -35.87 17.17 3.96
C ASP A 535 -34.80 18.13 4.53
N ARG A 536 -34.78 18.28 5.86
CA ARG A 536 -33.82 19.16 6.55
C ARG A 536 -32.36 18.76 6.35
N ALA A 537 -32.06 17.49 6.05
CA ALA A 537 -30.71 17.00 5.85
C ALA A 537 -30.19 17.42 4.47
N ALA A 538 -31.01 17.23 3.42
CA ALA A 538 -30.70 17.65 2.06
C ALA A 538 -30.71 19.19 1.91
N ALA A 539 -31.61 19.91 2.59
CA ALA A 539 -31.72 21.36 2.50
C ALA A 539 -30.51 22.13 3.07
N ARG A 540 -29.78 21.54 4.02
CA ARG A 540 -28.58 22.16 4.64
C ARG A 540 -27.32 22.02 3.79
N LYS A 541 -27.26 21.03 2.89
CA LYS A 541 -26.15 20.81 1.96
C LYS A 541 -26.45 21.46 0.61
N LYS A 542 -26.44 22.80 0.58
CA LYS A 542 -26.44 23.54 -0.69
C LYS A 542 -25.01 23.53 -1.21
N ASP A 543 -24.73 22.75 -2.26
CA ASP A 543 -23.43 22.80 -2.92
C ASP A 543 -23.24 24.21 -3.49
N ALA A 544 -22.27 24.95 -2.91
CA ALA A 544 -21.81 26.20 -3.48
C ALA A 544 -21.11 25.87 -4.80
N GLY A 545 -21.73 26.20 -5.93
CA GLY A 545 -21.08 26.14 -7.23
C GLY A 545 -19.85 27.06 -7.20
N ARG A 546 -18.65 26.48 -7.22
CA ARG A 546 -17.41 27.24 -7.43
C ARG A 546 -17.32 27.58 -8.92
N SER A 547 -17.69 28.80 -9.27
CA SER A 547 -17.32 29.43 -10.54
C SER A 547 -15.94 30.08 -10.37
N VAL A 548 -15.00 29.79 -11.26
CA VAL A 548 -13.64 30.35 -11.30
C VAL A 548 -13.66 31.72 -11.99
N VAL A 549 -14.55 32.61 -11.56
CA VAL A 549 -14.61 33.99 -12.04
C VAL A 549 -14.93 34.89 -10.86
N ASP A 550 -13.97 35.02 -9.94
CA ASP A 550 -13.90 36.08 -8.93
C ASP A 550 -12.45 36.18 -8.41
N PHE A 551 -11.52 36.36 -9.34
CA PHE A 551 -10.23 37.00 -9.08
C PHE A 551 -9.96 37.91 -10.28
N GLY A 552 -10.65 39.06 -10.27
CA GLY A 552 -10.26 40.25 -11.03
C GLY A 552 -9.37 41.13 -10.18
#